data_AF-A0A2E6BUV1-F1
#
_entry.id   AF-A0A2E6BUV1-F1
#
_cell.length_a   1.000
_cell.length_b   1.000
_cell.length_c   1.000
_cell.angle_alpha   90.00
_cell.angle_beta   90.00
_cell.angle_gamma   90.00
#
_symmetry.space_group_name_H-M   'P 1'
#
loop_
_entity.id
_entity.type
_entity.pdbx_description
1 polymer ?
#
loop_
_entity_poly.entity_id
_entity_poly.type
_entity_poly.pdbx_seq_one_letter_code
_entity_poly.pdbx_strand_id
1 'polypeptide(L)'
;MDKNTLTGLILIGAVVIAFMFLNKPNENIQNTSANNTTKSEDSKYSNQLNNQNKNDFISSNSNEKQDDLNSDSSILQSTEQDLESLKENFGLFYNCATGKENTYILKNDKIKLSISSKGAKIKRADMVELTEKGLYKYKTHNDFVNNVNEPLSLFDESTSSMSLTLVDAEKVIPIRTKDLFF
;
A
#
# COMPACT_ATOMS: atom_id res chain seq x y z
N MET A 1 21.86 -60.52 -12.12
CA MET A 1 20.86 -59.45 -11.96
C MET A 1 19.50 -60.07 -12.22
N ASP A 2 18.57 -59.94 -11.28
CA ASP A 2 17.24 -60.55 -11.40
C ASP A 2 16.40 -59.83 -12.46
N LYS A 3 15.55 -60.58 -13.15
CA LYS A 3 14.72 -60.06 -14.25
C LYS A 3 13.86 -58.88 -13.80
N ASN A 4 13.41 -58.89 -12.56
CA ASN A 4 12.56 -57.85 -11.98
C ASN A 4 13.36 -56.55 -11.73
N THR A 5 14.63 -56.66 -11.35
CA THR A 5 15.54 -55.52 -11.18
C THR A 5 15.88 -54.88 -12.53
N LEU A 6 16.05 -55.70 -13.57
CA LEU A 6 16.28 -55.21 -14.93
C LEU A 6 15.07 -54.48 -15.50
N THR A 7 13.86 -55.02 -15.29
CA THR A 7 12.61 -54.37 -15.72
C THR A 7 12.39 -53.04 -14.99
N GLY A 8 12.69 -52.97 -13.69
CA GLY A 8 12.61 -51.72 -12.93
C GLY A 8 13.56 -50.64 -13.45
N LEU A 9 14.80 -51.02 -13.80
CA LEU A 9 15.79 -50.10 -14.36
C LEU A 9 15.38 -49.58 -15.74
N ILE A 10 14.79 -50.44 -16.59
CA ILE A 10 14.23 -50.04 -17.88
C ILE A 10 13.04 -49.08 -17.71
N LEU A 11 12.17 -49.32 -16.73
CA LEU A 11 11.02 -48.47 -16.47
C LEU A 11 11.45 -47.08 -15.98
N ILE A 12 12.42 -47.02 -15.08
CA ILE A 12 12.99 -45.75 -14.59
C ILE A 12 13.67 -44.99 -15.74
N GLY A 13 14.44 -45.68 -16.59
CA GLY A 13 15.05 -45.07 -17.77
C GLY A 13 14.02 -44.46 -18.72
N ALA A 14 12.92 -45.17 -18.98
CA ALA A 14 11.84 -44.67 -19.83
C ALA A 14 11.17 -43.41 -19.25
N VAL A 15 10.93 -43.37 -17.93
CA VAL A 15 10.33 -42.21 -17.26
C VAL A 15 11.26 -40.99 -17.31
N VAL A 16 12.57 -41.18 -17.12
CA VAL A 16 13.57 -40.09 -17.20
C VAL A 16 13.64 -39.51 -18.61
N ILE A 17 13.62 -40.35 -19.65
CA ILE A 17 13.63 -39.90 -21.05
C ILE A 17 12.36 -39.10 -21.37
N ALA A 18 11.20 -39.58 -20.93
CA ALA A 18 9.93 -38.87 -21.09
C ALA A 18 9.95 -37.51 -20.38
N PHE A 19 10.47 -37.47 -19.14
CA PHE A 19 10.61 -36.24 -18.36
C PHE A 19 11.58 -35.24 -19.01
N MET A 20 12.68 -35.72 -19.57
CA MET A 20 13.67 -34.90 -20.27
C MET A 20 13.10 -34.30 -21.57
N PHE A 21 12.21 -35.01 -22.26
CA PHE A 21 11.50 -34.48 -23.43
C PHE A 21 10.43 -33.46 -23.04
N LEU A 22 9.71 -33.67 -21.93
CA LEU A 22 8.66 -32.76 -21.46
C LEU A 22 9.22 -31.45 -20.88
N ASN A 23 10.42 -31.50 -20.29
CA ASN A 23 11.06 -30.35 -19.62
C ASN A 23 12.22 -29.75 -20.41
N LYS A 24 12.27 -29.90 -21.74
CA LYS A 24 13.28 -29.21 -22.56
C LYS A 24 13.12 -27.69 -22.39
N PRO A 25 14.13 -26.96 -21.89
CA PRO A 25 14.10 -25.51 -21.88
C PRO A 25 14.03 -25.02 -23.33
N ASN A 26 13.03 -24.19 -23.64
CA ASN A 26 12.91 -23.54 -24.93
C ASN A 26 14.05 -22.51 -25.05
N GLU A 27 14.98 -22.73 -25.97
CA GLU A 27 16.06 -21.79 -26.27
C GLU A 27 15.48 -20.52 -26.89
N ASN A 28 15.17 -19.54 -26.04
CA ASN A 28 15.18 -18.13 -26.38
C ASN A 28 15.29 -17.27 -25.12
N ILE A 29 16.40 -17.43 -24.39
CA ILE A 29 16.93 -16.33 -23.56
C ILE A 29 18.45 -16.34 -23.73
N GLN A 30 18.90 -15.65 -24.77
CA GLN A 30 20.22 -15.06 -24.77
C GLN A 30 20.30 -14.09 -23.60
N ASN A 31 21.31 -14.32 -22.75
CA ASN A 31 21.97 -13.34 -21.88
C ASN A 31 21.06 -12.75 -20.80
N THR A 32 21.35 -12.89 -19.52
CA THR A 32 22.36 -12.03 -18.89
C THR A 32 22.75 -12.64 -17.55
N SER A 33 23.95 -13.21 -17.47
CA SER A 33 24.63 -13.41 -16.19
C SER A 33 25.51 -12.19 -15.90
N ALA A 34 25.39 -11.74 -14.65
CA ALA A 34 26.25 -10.87 -13.86
C ALA A 34 27.60 -10.38 -14.47
N ASN A 35 27.87 -9.08 -14.39
CA ASN A 35 28.94 -8.54 -13.53
C ASN A 35 29.09 -6.99 -13.61
N ASN A 36 29.16 -6.39 -12.41
CA ASN A 36 30.06 -5.31 -11.96
C ASN A 36 29.98 -3.86 -12.52
N THR A 37 29.61 -2.97 -11.59
CA THR A 37 30.25 -1.69 -11.21
C THR A 37 30.66 -0.67 -12.28
N THR A 38 30.16 0.58 -12.12
CA THR A 38 30.93 1.81 -11.76
C THR A 38 30.39 3.05 -12.49
N LYS A 39 29.94 4.08 -11.72
CA LYS A 39 29.86 5.54 -12.05
C LYS A 39 29.02 5.94 -13.28
N SER A 40 28.48 7.13 -13.46
CA SER A 40 28.19 8.34 -12.67
C SER A 40 27.37 9.21 -13.64
N GLU A 41 26.48 10.03 -13.07
CA GLU A 41 26.10 11.37 -13.54
C GLU A 41 25.02 11.61 -14.63
N ASP A 42 24.33 12.72 -14.33
CA ASP A 42 23.43 13.58 -15.09
C ASP A 42 21.94 13.21 -15.22
N SER A 43 21.06 13.75 -14.37
CA SER A 43 20.59 15.15 -14.23
C SER A 43 19.51 15.52 -15.26
N LYS A 44 18.28 15.76 -14.76
CA LYS A 44 17.43 16.96 -15.01
C LYS A 44 15.96 16.73 -14.63
N TYR A 45 15.33 17.84 -14.25
CA TYR A 45 13.95 18.10 -13.82
C TYR A 45 13.65 17.93 -12.33
N SER A 46 13.14 18.92 -11.59
CA SER A 46 13.24 20.39 -11.59
C SER A 46 12.43 20.83 -10.37
N ASN A 47 13.09 21.47 -9.41
CA ASN A 47 12.44 22.21 -8.33
C ASN A 47 11.90 23.54 -8.89
N GLN A 48 10.62 23.85 -8.67
CA GLN A 48 10.18 25.22 -8.40
C GLN A 48 8.72 25.25 -7.94
N LEU A 49 8.48 25.64 -6.69
CA LEU A 49 7.61 26.76 -6.30
C LEU A 49 7.52 26.80 -4.78
N ASN A 50 8.20 27.79 -4.19
CA ASN A 50 8.01 28.20 -2.81
C ASN A 50 7.78 29.71 -2.78
N ASN A 51 6.88 30.10 -1.88
CA ASN A 51 6.63 31.44 -1.35
C ASN A 51 5.92 32.40 -2.35
N GLN A 52 4.79 33.03 -2.05
CA GLN A 52 4.40 33.74 -0.82
C GLN A 52 2.87 33.92 -0.74
N ASN A 53 2.27 33.82 0.46
CA ASN A 53 1.50 34.93 1.04
C ASN A 53 1.16 34.67 2.51
N LYS A 54 1.36 35.73 3.28
CA LYS A 54 1.31 35.89 4.73
C LYS A 54 -0.03 36.52 5.07
N ASN A 55 -0.61 36.10 6.20
CA ASN A 55 -1.54 36.76 7.13
C ASN A 55 -2.34 38.00 6.64
N ASP A 56 -3.66 37.99 6.80
CA ASP A 56 -4.38 38.87 7.75
C ASP A 56 -5.93 38.79 7.62
N PHE A 57 -6.59 39.14 8.73
CA PHE A 57 -8.03 39.45 8.96
C PHE A 57 -8.88 38.33 9.58
N ILE A 58 -9.01 38.19 10.91
CA ILE A 58 -9.73 39.02 11.93
C ILE A 58 -11.25 39.16 11.70
N SER A 59 -11.98 38.43 12.55
CA SER A 59 -13.19 38.76 13.32
C SER A 59 -14.36 39.55 12.71
N SER A 60 -15.55 38.93 12.76
CA SER A 60 -16.88 39.48 13.11
C SER A 60 -17.88 38.31 13.02
N ASN A 61 -18.87 38.07 13.88
CA ASN A 61 -19.36 38.69 15.10
C ASN A 61 -20.29 37.68 15.79
N SER A 62 -20.48 37.88 17.08
CA SER A 62 -21.41 37.26 18.03
C SER A 62 -22.85 37.01 17.54
N ASN A 63 -23.47 35.95 18.07
CA ASN A 63 -24.72 36.09 18.83
C ASN A 63 -24.99 34.87 19.73
N GLU A 64 -25.38 35.21 20.94
CA GLU A 64 -25.65 34.38 22.12
C GLU A 64 -26.89 33.49 21.95
N LYS A 65 -26.85 32.32 22.61
CA LYS A 65 -27.90 31.93 23.55
C LYS A 65 -27.39 30.89 24.54
N GLN A 66 -27.32 31.34 25.79
CA GLN A 66 -27.08 30.59 27.01
C GLN A 66 -28.42 29.98 27.46
N ASP A 67 -28.40 28.72 27.89
CA ASP A 67 -29.23 28.11 28.96
C ASP A 67 -29.17 26.58 28.85
N ASP A 68 -28.28 25.93 29.61
CA ASP A 68 -28.69 25.05 30.70
C ASP A 68 -27.48 24.65 31.56
N LEU A 69 -27.65 24.71 32.87
CA LEU A 69 -26.62 24.60 33.88
C LEU A 69 -26.69 23.24 34.58
N ASN A 70 -25.51 22.64 34.76
CA ASN A 70 -25.15 21.64 35.78
C ASN A 70 -25.37 20.14 35.45
N SER A 71 -24.47 19.58 34.63
CA SER A 71 -24.01 18.17 34.76
C SER A 71 -22.60 17.88 34.19
N ASP A 72 -21.84 18.88 33.73
CA ASP A 72 -20.74 18.66 32.77
C ASP A 72 -19.30 18.88 33.29
N SER A 73 -19.06 19.12 34.58
CA SER A 73 -17.68 19.43 35.05
C SER A 73 -16.70 18.26 34.90
N SER A 74 -17.18 17.00 34.99
CA SER A 74 -16.35 15.81 34.75
C SER A 74 -16.14 15.54 33.25
N ILE A 75 -17.15 15.80 32.42
CA ILE A 75 -17.10 15.59 30.96
C ILE A 75 -16.20 16.65 30.30
N LEU A 76 -16.29 17.91 30.72
CA LEU A 76 -15.43 19.00 30.23
C LEU A 76 -13.96 18.76 30.60
N GLN A 77 -13.69 18.32 31.83
CA GLN A 77 -12.33 18.02 32.28
C GLN A 77 -11.71 16.83 31.54
N SER A 78 -12.50 15.79 31.24
CA SER A 78 -12.05 14.68 30.37
C SER A 78 -11.75 15.15 28.96
N THR A 79 -12.55 16.05 28.40
CA THR A 79 -12.36 16.55 27.03
C THR A 79 -11.09 17.40 26.90
N GLU A 80 -10.77 18.21 27.92
CA GLU A 80 -9.53 19.00 27.97
C GLU A 80 -8.28 18.13 28.18
N GLN A 81 -8.36 17.14 29.07
CA GLN A 81 -7.26 16.20 29.32
C GLN A 81 -6.95 15.32 28.10
N ASP A 82 -7.97 14.87 27.39
CA ASP A 82 -7.83 14.08 26.16
C ASP A 82 -7.18 14.93 25.06
N LEU A 83 -7.60 16.19 24.91
CA LEU A 83 -7.04 17.11 23.93
C LEU A 83 -5.55 17.42 24.22
N GLU A 84 -5.19 17.63 25.48
CA GLU A 84 -3.79 17.90 25.86
C GLU A 84 -2.91 16.66 25.64
N SER A 85 -3.43 15.46 25.96
CA SER A 85 -2.77 14.19 25.67
C SER A 85 -2.55 14.00 24.16
N LEU A 86 -3.52 14.38 23.32
CA LEU A 86 -3.39 14.32 21.86
C LEU A 86 -2.32 15.28 21.34
N LYS A 87 -2.24 16.51 21.88
CA LYS A 87 -1.18 17.47 21.52
C LYS A 87 0.19 16.97 21.94
N GLU A 88 0.33 16.38 23.13
CA GLU A 88 1.59 15.79 23.59
C GLU A 88 2.03 14.67 22.63
N ASN A 89 1.14 13.73 22.31
CA ASN A 89 1.46 12.57 21.47
C ASN A 89 1.64 12.90 19.98
N PHE A 90 0.87 13.83 19.43
CA PHE A 90 0.83 14.10 17.98
C PHE A 90 1.30 15.49 17.56
N GLY A 91 1.60 16.38 18.51
CA GLY A 91 2.09 17.73 18.23
C GLY A 91 1.16 18.49 17.29
N LEU A 92 1.71 19.08 16.24
CA LEU A 92 0.96 19.81 15.21
C LEU A 92 -0.09 18.96 14.48
N PHE A 93 0.03 17.63 14.52
CA PHE A 93 -0.88 16.69 13.87
C PHE A 93 -2.01 16.20 14.79
N TYR A 94 -2.20 16.79 15.98
CA TYR A 94 -3.23 16.33 16.93
C TYR A 94 -4.65 16.35 16.33
N ASN A 95 -4.96 17.31 15.47
CA ASN A 95 -6.23 17.39 14.75
C ASN A 95 -6.46 16.20 13.79
N CYS A 96 -5.39 15.52 13.38
CA CYS A 96 -5.45 14.33 12.55
C CYS A 96 -5.51 13.04 13.37
N ALA A 97 -5.40 13.07 14.70
CA ALA A 97 -5.42 11.85 15.52
C ALA A 97 -6.82 11.25 15.70
N THR A 98 -7.87 12.03 15.44
CA THR A 98 -9.26 11.62 15.50
C THR A 98 -9.90 11.74 14.12
N GLY A 99 -10.70 10.74 13.76
CA GLY A 99 -11.33 10.71 12.46
C GLY A 99 -12.00 9.39 12.17
N LYS A 100 -12.71 9.35 11.06
CA LYS A 100 -13.31 8.12 10.53
C LYS A 100 -12.46 7.60 9.37
N GLU A 101 -12.14 6.32 9.42
CA GLU A 101 -11.45 5.65 8.32
C GLU A 101 -12.40 5.49 7.13
N ASN A 102 -12.00 6.04 5.98
CA ASN A 102 -12.66 5.97 4.70
C ASN A 102 -11.69 5.38 3.68
N THR A 103 -12.20 4.89 2.55
CA THR A 103 -11.37 4.36 1.46
C THR A 103 -11.60 5.15 0.19
N TYR A 104 -10.53 5.60 -0.43
CA TYR A 104 -10.51 6.31 -1.71
C TYR A 104 -9.93 5.42 -2.80
N ILE A 105 -10.41 5.58 -4.03
CA ILE A 105 -9.95 4.80 -5.17
C ILE A 105 -9.19 5.70 -6.14
N LEU A 106 -7.96 5.32 -6.45
CA LEU A 106 -7.16 5.91 -7.52
C LEU A 106 -7.01 4.87 -8.63
N LYS A 107 -7.50 5.14 -9.83
CA LYS A 107 -7.53 4.18 -10.94
C LYS A 107 -7.04 4.82 -12.23
N ASN A 108 -6.27 4.06 -13.00
CA ASN A 108 -6.02 4.31 -14.42
C ASN A 108 -6.30 3.03 -15.24
N ASP A 109 -5.88 3.02 -16.50
CA ASP A 109 -6.13 1.90 -17.41
C ASP A 109 -5.36 0.62 -17.07
N LYS A 110 -4.38 0.68 -16.17
CA LYS A 110 -3.52 -0.47 -15.82
C LYS A 110 -3.68 -0.91 -14.37
N ILE A 111 -3.83 0.04 -13.45
CA ILE A 111 -3.85 -0.21 -12.01
C ILE A 111 -5.02 0.48 -11.32
N LYS A 112 -5.53 -0.15 -10.27
CA LYS A 112 -6.49 0.42 -9.33
C LYS A 112 -5.93 0.27 -7.92
N LEU A 113 -5.76 1.39 -7.23
CA LEU A 113 -5.32 1.46 -5.84
C LEU A 113 -6.51 1.82 -4.95
N SER A 114 -6.65 1.13 -3.82
CA SER A 114 -7.56 1.50 -2.74
C SER A 114 -6.74 2.06 -1.59
N ILE A 115 -6.94 3.32 -1.23
CA ILE A 115 -6.13 4.07 -0.26
C ILE A 115 -6.99 4.39 0.96
N SER A 116 -6.49 4.14 2.17
CA SER A 116 -7.16 4.50 3.42
C SER A 116 -6.93 5.96 3.78
N SER A 117 -7.96 6.65 4.27
CA SER A 117 -7.80 7.95 4.95
C SER A 117 -6.99 7.81 6.24
N LYS A 118 -6.92 6.61 6.83
CA LYS A 118 -6.08 6.36 8.00
C LYS A 118 -4.68 5.96 7.57
N GLY A 119 -3.71 6.82 7.86
CA GLY A 119 -2.30 6.65 7.56
C GLY A 119 -1.92 6.60 6.09
N ALA A 120 -2.81 7.04 5.19
CA ALA A 120 -2.59 7.00 3.74
C ALA A 120 -2.16 5.61 3.23
N LYS A 121 -2.56 4.54 3.94
CA LYS A 121 -2.18 3.16 3.63
C LYS A 121 -2.81 2.73 2.31
N ILE A 122 -2.01 2.22 1.38
CA ILE A 122 -2.55 1.53 0.19
C ILE A 122 -3.08 0.18 0.65
N LYS A 123 -4.40 0.05 0.80
CA LYS A 123 -5.05 -1.18 1.27
C LYS A 123 -5.05 -2.28 0.22
N ARG A 124 -5.14 -1.95 -1.07
CA ARG A 124 -5.24 -2.93 -2.15
C ARG A 124 -4.73 -2.36 -3.46
N ALA A 125 -4.09 -3.20 -4.26
CA ALA A 125 -3.66 -2.87 -5.61
C ALA A 125 -4.11 -3.97 -6.58
N ASP A 126 -4.91 -3.60 -7.58
CA ASP A 126 -5.40 -4.50 -8.63
C ASP A 126 -4.81 -4.10 -9.99
N MET A 127 -4.42 -5.10 -10.80
CA MET A 127 -4.07 -4.94 -12.21
C MET A 127 -5.34 -5.00 -13.06
N VAL A 128 -5.80 -3.84 -13.53
CA VAL A 128 -7.08 -3.66 -14.23
C VAL A 128 -6.94 -3.49 -15.75
N GLU A 129 -5.74 -3.70 -16.30
CA GLU A 129 -5.49 -3.64 -17.75
C GLU A 129 -6.39 -4.61 -18.51
N LEU A 130 -7.10 -4.07 -19.51
CA LEU A 130 -7.98 -4.83 -20.39
C LEU A 130 -7.27 -5.18 -21.71
N THR A 131 -7.63 -6.32 -22.26
CA THR A 131 -7.32 -6.70 -23.64
C THR A 131 -8.25 -6.00 -24.62
N GLU A 132 -7.96 -6.06 -25.93
CA GLU A 132 -8.84 -5.54 -26.99
C GLU A 132 -10.27 -6.12 -26.95
N LYS A 133 -10.44 -7.31 -26.34
CA LYS A 133 -11.72 -7.99 -26.17
C LYS A 133 -12.48 -7.58 -24.90
N GLY A 134 -11.97 -6.61 -24.13
CA GLY A 134 -12.57 -6.14 -22.88
C GLY A 134 -12.40 -7.10 -21.68
N LEU A 135 -11.51 -8.10 -21.79
CA LEU A 135 -11.19 -9.03 -20.70
C LEU A 135 -9.96 -8.56 -19.92
N TYR A 136 -9.91 -8.81 -18.61
CA TYR A 136 -8.72 -8.52 -17.82
C TYR A 136 -7.53 -9.34 -18.31
N LYS A 137 -6.43 -8.65 -18.57
CA LYS A 137 -5.20 -9.23 -19.11
C LYS A 137 -4.46 -10.10 -18.09
N TYR A 138 -4.54 -9.74 -16.81
CA TYR A 138 -3.86 -10.41 -15.72
C TYR A 138 -4.88 -11.03 -14.77
N LYS A 139 -4.68 -12.31 -14.43
CA LYS A 139 -5.56 -13.11 -13.58
C LYS A 139 -4.76 -14.07 -12.72
N THR A 140 -5.35 -14.56 -11.63
CA THR A 140 -4.74 -15.65 -10.88
C THR A 140 -4.83 -16.97 -11.66
N HIS A 141 -4.00 -17.96 -11.33
CA HIS A 141 -4.10 -19.29 -11.92
C HIS A 141 -5.48 -19.91 -11.68
N ASN A 142 -6.03 -19.74 -10.48
CA ASN A 142 -7.35 -20.24 -10.13
C ASN A 142 -8.44 -19.62 -11.02
N ASP A 143 -8.41 -18.30 -11.22
CA ASP A 143 -9.39 -17.62 -12.08
C ASP A 143 -9.23 -18.02 -13.54
N PHE A 144 -8.00 -18.25 -13.99
CA PHE A 144 -7.73 -18.75 -15.34
C PHE A 144 -8.34 -20.15 -15.56
N VAL A 145 -8.07 -21.11 -14.66
CA VAL A 145 -8.59 -22.49 -14.76
C VAL A 145 -10.12 -22.53 -14.67
N ASN A 146 -10.72 -21.67 -13.84
CA ASN A 146 -12.17 -21.61 -13.65
C ASN A 146 -12.89 -20.65 -14.60
N ASN A 147 -12.20 -20.07 -15.60
CA ASN A 147 -12.74 -19.08 -16.54
C ASN A 147 -13.43 -17.87 -15.87
N VAL A 148 -12.91 -17.42 -14.73
CA VAL A 148 -13.36 -16.22 -14.03
C VAL A 148 -12.69 -14.98 -14.63
N ASN A 149 -13.42 -13.87 -14.74
CA ASN A 149 -12.90 -12.61 -15.28
C ASN A 149 -12.81 -11.53 -14.21
N GLU A 150 -11.95 -11.78 -13.22
CA GLU A 150 -11.60 -10.81 -12.19
C GLU A 150 -10.17 -10.28 -12.42
N PRO A 151 -9.88 -9.03 -12.03
CA PRO A 151 -8.54 -8.46 -12.14
C PRO A 151 -7.60 -9.12 -11.12
N LEU A 152 -6.32 -9.26 -11.49
CA LEU A 152 -5.30 -9.76 -10.57
C LEU A 152 -5.06 -8.76 -9.42
N SER A 153 -5.39 -9.14 -8.19
CA SER A 153 -4.99 -8.43 -6.98
C SER A 153 -3.54 -8.76 -6.63
N LEU A 154 -2.68 -7.74 -6.55
CA LEU A 154 -1.26 -7.91 -6.17
C LEU A 154 -1.11 -8.14 -4.66
N PHE A 155 -1.91 -7.42 -3.87
CA PHE A 155 -2.03 -7.57 -2.43
C PHE A 155 -3.37 -6.97 -1.98
N ASP A 156 -3.79 -7.32 -0.78
CA ASP A 156 -5.02 -6.85 -0.17
C ASP A 156 -4.78 -6.24 1.22
N GLU A 157 -5.86 -5.88 1.90
CA GLU A 157 -5.77 -5.19 3.18
C GLU A 157 -5.18 -6.09 4.28
N SER A 158 -5.36 -7.40 4.18
CA SER A 158 -4.84 -8.37 5.15
C SER A 158 -3.32 -8.52 5.07
N THR A 159 -2.77 -8.25 3.89
CA THR A 159 -1.35 -8.40 3.57
C THR A 159 -0.62 -7.06 3.44
N SER A 160 -1.35 -5.94 3.42
CA SER A 160 -0.78 -4.60 3.32
C SER A 160 -0.45 -4.00 4.69
N SER A 161 0.82 -3.65 4.86
CA SER A 161 1.28 -2.81 5.97
C SER A 161 2.12 -1.66 5.42
N MET A 162 1.72 -0.43 5.75
CA MET A 162 2.43 0.78 5.34
C MET A 162 2.21 1.87 6.38
N SER A 163 3.28 2.53 6.78
CA SER A 163 3.23 3.72 7.61
C SER A 163 4.54 4.49 7.46
N LEU A 164 4.46 5.81 7.32
CA LEU A 164 5.58 6.71 7.51
C LEU A 164 5.71 7.08 9.00
N THR A 165 6.95 7.13 9.49
CA THR A 165 7.31 7.68 10.79
C THR A 165 7.86 9.08 10.59
N LEU A 166 7.23 10.05 11.23
CA LEU A 166 7.65 11.45 11.29
C LEU A 166 8.44 11.64 12.59
N VAL A 167 9.72 11.97 12.44
CA VAL A 167 10.63 12.23 13.55
C VAL A 167 10.88 13.74 13.59
N ASP A 168 10.61 14.34 14.74
CA ASP A 168 10.98 15.73 15.02
C ASP A 168 12.23 15.71 15.91
N ALA A 169 13.17 16.62 15.63
CA ALA A 169 14.43 16.71 16.37
C ALA A 169 14.21 17.05 17.85
N GLU A 170 13.14 17.77 18.18
CA GLU A 170 12.81 18.17 19.55
C GLU A 170 11.87 17.18 20.25
N LYS A 171 11.25 16.26 19.51
CA LYS A 171 10.25 15.33 20.05
C LYS A 171 10.84 13.95 20.30
N VAL A 172 10.70 13.49 21.54
CA VAL A 172 11.17 12.15 21.96
C VAL A 172 10.32 11.02 21.38
N ILE A 173 9.02 11.25 21.15
CA ILE A 173 8.07 10.25 20.66
C ILE A 173 7.83 10.46 19.15
N PRO A 174 8.28 9.53 18.28
CA PRO A 174 8.02 9.61 16.86
C PRO A 174 6.54 9.45 16.54
N ILE A 175 6.03 10.29 15.64
CA ILE A 175 4.64 10.24 15.20
C ILE A 175 4.54 9.27 14.03
N ARG A 176 3.57 8.36 14.05
CA ARG A 176 3.34 7.42 12.94
C ARG A 176 2.04 7.75 12.23
N THR A 177 2.12 7.84 10.90
CA THR A 177 0.95 8.11 10.06
C THR A 177 -0.17 7.09 10.23
N LYS A 178 0.12 5.83 10.56
CA LYS A 178 -0.91 4.80 10.83
C LYS A 178 -1.92 5.20 11.93
N ASP A 179 -1.52 6.12 12.80
CA ASP A 179 -2.32 6.62 13.92
C ASP A 179 -3.02 7.95 13.59
N LEU A 180 -2.88 8.44 12.35
CA LEU A 180 -3.44 9.70 11.85
C LEU A 180 -4.48 9.47 10.73
N PHE A 181 -5.39 10.42 10.58
CA PHE A 181 -6.46 10.48 9.58
C PHE A 181 -6.28 11.70 8.66
N PHE A 182 -6.62 11.55 7.38
CA PHE A 182 -6.44 12.54 6.31
C PHE A 182 -7.68 12.68 5.41
#